data_AF-A0A523ZUY9-F1
#
_entry.id   AF-A0A523ZUY9-F1
#
_cell.length_a   1.000
_cell.length_b   1.000
_cell.length_c   1.000
_cell.angle_alpha   90.00
_cell.angle_beta   90.00
_cell.angle_gamma   90.00
#
_symmetry.space_group_name_H-M   'P 1'
#
loop_
_entity.id
_entity.type
_entity.pdbx_description
1 polymer ?
#
loop_
_entity_poly.entity_id
_entity_poly.type
_entity_poly.pdbx_seq_one_letter_code
_entity_poly.pdbx_strand_id
1 'polypeptide(L)'
;MRASLDCYPCFFIQTLRTARMVTSDEKTILQILHEVSTTLQQIPFNVTPPEIGREVYRIISRRTGVEDPYKEVKDRCIREALSLYPELKRSVESSEDRLMTAIRLAIAGNVIDFGTDSSFDLEQELETILSQDFAVDDSQEFREALKQARNVLYLADNAGETVFDRLLIEEMDKPVIYVVREKPIINDATREDALLSGLDKVSEITSSGCDTPGTILKFCSDEFLETYRSANLIISKGQGNYEALSDEKRPIFFLLKAKCQVVARDLGVENGSIILAKTGKL
;
A
#
# COMPACT_ATOMS: atom_id res chain seq x y z
N MET A 1 14.22 -0.08 5.52
CA MET A 1 15.13 -0.60 4.47
C MET A 1 15.66 0.53 3.58
N ARG A 2 16.64 0.24 2.71
CA ARG A 2 17.24 1.20 1.76
C ARG A 2 17.13 0.72 0.32
N ALA A 3 17.22 1.65 -0.62
CA ALA A 3 17.20 1.33 -2.03
C ALA A 3 18.33 0.35 -2.39
N SER A 4 18.01 -0.59 -3.28
CA SER A 4 19.00 -1.51 -3.86
C SER A 4 19.28 -1.14 -5.32
N LEU A 5 20.30 -1.77 -5.92
CA LEU A 5 20.63 -1.55 -7.33
C LEU A 5 19.45 -1.92 -8.25
N ASP A 6 18.64 -2.90 -7.87
CA ASP A 6 17.49 -3.37 -8.65
C ASP A 6 16.32 -2.34 -8.65
N CYS A 7 16.31 -1.39 -7.71
CA CYS A 7 15.31 -0.32 -7.67
C CYS A 7 15.44 0.65 -8.84
N TYR A 8 16.66 0.92 -9.32
CA TYR A 8 16.90 1.87 -10.41
C TYR A 8 16.23 1.46 -11.75
N PRO A 9 16.46 0.25 -12.28
CA PRO A 9 15.74 -0.19 -13.49
C PRO A 9 14.23 -0.28 -13.25
N CYS A 10 13.77 -0.61 -12.03
CA CYS A 10 12.36 -0.60 -11.68
C CYS A 10 11.73 0.81 -11.88
N PHE A 11 12.38 1.87 -11.40
CA PHE A 11 11.88 3.24 -11.59
C PHE A 11 11.85 3.68 -13.06
N PHE A 12 12.77 3.24 -13.90
CA PHE A 12 12.69 3.49 -15.35
C PHE A 12 11.48 2.80 -16.00
N ILE A 13 11.22 1.55 -15.62
CA ILE A 13 10.05 0.80 -16.11
C ILE A 13 8.76 1.50 -15.66
N GLN A 14 8.68 1.88 -14.38
CA GLN A 14 7.53 2.63 -13.85
C GLN A 14 7.35 3.96 -14.58
N THR A 15 8.42 4.73 -14.76
CA THR A 15 8.40 6.00 -15.50
C THR A 15 7.81 5.84 -16.89
N LEU A 16 8.28 4.87 -17.66
CA LEU A 16 7.80 4.62 -19.02
C LEU A 16 6.33 4.21 -19.02
N ARG A 17 5.92 3.32 -18.10
CA ARG A 17 4.53 2.88 -17.97
C ARG A 17 3.60 4.05 -17.64
N THR A 18 3.92 4.82 -16.60
CA THR A 18 3.11 5.96 -16.19
C THR A 18 3.07 7.05 -17.26
N ALA A 19 4.20 7.37 -17.89
CA ALA A 19 4.24 8.37 -18.96
C ALA A 19 3.32 7.99 -20.15
N ARG A 20 3.24 6.70 -20.48
CA ARG A 20 2.34 6.18 -21.52
C ARG A 20 0.86 6.16 -21.12
N MET A 21 0.54 6.23 -19.83
CA MET A 21 -0.84 6.39 -19.37
C MET A 21 -1.36 7.80 -19.63
N VAL A 22 -0.46 8.79 -19.64
CA VAL A 22 -0.84 10.22 -19.70
C VAL A 22 -0.62 10.87 -21.04
N THR A 23 0.29 10.35 -21.88
CA THR A 23 0.55 10.90 -23.22
C THR A 23 1.02 9.83 -24.20
N SER A 24 0.72 10.03 -25.48
CA SER A 24 1.24 9.25 -26.61
C SER A 24 2.39 9.95 -27.34
N ASP A 25 2.80 11.15 -26.90
CA ASP A 25 3.95 11.87 -27.48
C ASP A 25 5.28 11.28 -27.00
N GLU A 26 5.88 10.43 -27.83
CA GLU A 26 7.18 9.80 -27.61
C GLU A 26 8.30 10.83 -27.34
N LYS A 27 8.21 12.06 -27.87
CA LYS A 27 9.21 13.09 -27.59
C LYS A 27 9.13 13.57 -26.13
N THR A 28 7.92 13.80 -25.63
CA THR A 28 7.68 14.14 -24.23
C THR A 28 8.08 12.98 -23.31
N ILE A 29 7.74 11.74 -23.67
CA ILE A 29 8.13 10.54 -22.90
C ILE A 29 9.66 10.42 -22.81
N LEU A 30 10.36 10.61 -23.92
CA LEU A 30 11.83 10.58 -23.94
C LEU A 30 12.44 11.68 -23.05
N GLN A 31 11.86 12.88 -23.03
CA GLN A 31 12.30 13.96 -22.16
C GLN A 31 12.11 13.63 -20.68
N ILE A 32 10.99 13.00 -20.31
CA ILE A 32 10.73 12.50 -18.95
C ILE A 32 11.80 11.46 -18.56
N LEU A 33 12.06 10.48 -19.42
CA LEU A 33 13.07 9.44 -19.17
C LEU A 33 14.48 10.03 -18.99
N HIS A 34 14.86 11.01 -19.81
CA HIS A 34 16.15 11.70 -19.67
C HIS A 34 16.27 12.44 -18.34
N GLU A 35 15.21 13.12 -17.92
CA GLU A 35 15.21 13.86 -16.66
C GLU A 35 15.21 12.92 -15.44
N VAL A 36 14.45 11.84 -15.48
CA VAL A 36 14.51 10.77 -14.47
C VAL A 36 15.92 10.18 -14.41
N SER A 37 16.56 9.91 -15.55
CA SER A 37 17.93 9.40 -15.60
C SER A 37 18.93 10.35 -14.91
N THR A 38 18.81 11.64 -15.17
CA THR A 38 19.68 12.65 -14.54
C THR A 38 19.42 12.75 -13.03
N THR A 39 18.16 12.65 -12.61
CA THR A 39 17.78 12.71 -11.20
C THR A 39 18.29 11.48 -10.45
N LEU A 40 18.10 10.28 -10.99
CA LEU A 40 18.57 9.03 -10.38
C LEU A 40 20.10 9.01 -10.20
N GLN A 41 20.87 9.63 -11.10
CA GLN A 41 22.33 9.75 -10.96
C GLN A 41 22.75 10.60 -9.75
N GLN A 42 21.90 11.51 -9.29
CA GLN A 42 22.19 12.43 -8.19
C GLN A 42 21.69 11.93 -6.84
N ILE A 43 20.79 10.94 -6.82
CA ILE A 43 20.21 10.44 -5.59
C ILE A 43 21.24 9.60 -4.80
N PRO A 44 21.45 9.91 -3.51
CA PRO A 44 22.30 9.10 -2.63
C PRO A 44 21.77 7.67 -2.50
N PHE A 45 22.67 6.68 -2.45
CA PHE A 45 22.27 5.27 -2.33
C PHE A 45 21.62 4.92 -0.98
N ASN A 46 21.68 5.81 0.01
CA ASN A 46 21.14 5.60 1.36
C ASN A 46 19.73 6.19 1.56
N VAL A 47 18.97 6.40 0.49
CA VAL A 47 17.54 6.76 0.57
C VAL A 47 16.66 5.51 0.48
N THR A 48 15.39 5.65 0.86
CA THR A 48 14.36 4.63 0.69
C THR A 48 13.82 4.64 -0.75
N PRO A 49 13.36 3.50 -1.31
CA PRO A 49 12.70 3.50 -2.63
C PRO A 49 11.52 4.47 -2.74
N PRO A 50 10.62 4.60 -1.74
CA PRO A 50 9.60 5.65 -1.67
C PRO A 50 10.10 7.09 -1.93
N GLU A 51 11.27 7.47 -1.41
CA GLU A 51 11.86 8.78 -1.67
C GLU A 51 12.23 8.98 -3.14
N ILE A 52 12.76 7.93 -3.78
CA ILE A 52 13.08 7.95 -5.21
C ILE A 52 11.79 8.06 -6.03
N GLY A 53 10.78 7.26 -5.66
CA GLY A 53 9.47 7.29 -6.30
C GLY A 53 8.86 8.69 -6.29
N ARG A 54 8.89 9.37 -5.14
CA ARG A 54 8.42 10.75 -5.01
C ARG A 54 9.01 11.68 -6.10
N GLU A 55 10.32 11.65 -6.30
CA GLU A 55 10.99 12.51 -7.29
C GLU A 55 10.64 12.11 -8.72
N VAL A 56 10.55 10.81 -9.01
CA VAL A 56 10.13 10.29 -10.32
C VAL A 56 8.72 10.76 -10.69
N TYR A 57 7.75 10.58 -9.80
CA TYR A 57 6.36 10.95 -10.08
C TYR A 57 6.15 12.46 -10.14
N ARG A 58 6.94 13.25 -9.39
CA ARG A 58 6.98 14.72 -9.54
C ARG A 58 7.47 15.15 -10.92
N ILE A 59 8.50 14.51 -11.46
CA ILE A 59 9.00 14.80 -12.81
C ILE A 59 7.91 14.53 -13.85
N ILE A 60 7.24 13.38 -13.75
CA ILE A 60 6.15 13.01 -14.65
C ILE A 60 5.05 14.06 -14.58
N SER A 61 4.52 14.35 -13.39
CA SER A 61 3.42 15.29 -13.20
C SER A 61 3.77 16.70 -13.71
N ARG A 62 4.96 17.21 -13.39
CA ARG A 62 5.41 18.53 -13.86
C ARG A 62 5.56 18.60 -15.38
N ARG A 63 6.00 17.53 -16.04
CA ARG A 63 6.23 17.50 -17.50
C ARG A 63 4.93 17.34 -18.28
N THR A 64 3.95 16.64 -17.72
CA THR A 64 2.69 16.31 -18.41
C THR A 64 1.55 17.25 -18.00
N GLY A 65 1.67 17.92 -16.86
CA GLY A 65 0.59 18.71 -16.26
C GLY A 65 -0.52 17.86 -15.65
N VAL A 66 -0.34 16.53 -15.57
CA VAL A 66 -1.32 15.59 -15.03
C VAL A 66 -0.95 15.27 -13.58
N GLU A 67 -1.84 15.59 -12.64
CA GLU A 67 -1.61 15.35 -11.21
C GLU A 67 -1.88 13.90 -10.80
N ASP A 68 -2.94 13.27 -11.31
CA ASP A 68 -3.29 11.87 -11.02
C ASP A 68 -3.35 11.01 -12.30
N PRO A 69 -2.20 10.45 -12.74
CA PRO A 69 -2.17 9.52 -13.87
C PRO A 69 -3.03 8.26 -13.67
N TYR A 70 -3.34 7.89 -12.44
CA TYR A 70 -3.95 6.60 -12.09
C TYR A 70 -5.43 6.71 -11.72
N LYS A 71 -6.04 7.91 -11.78
CA LYS A 71 -7.43 8.14 -11.35
C LYS A 71 -8.42 7.11 -11.90
N GLU A 72 -8.43 6.93 -13.23
CA GLU A 72 -9.34 5.97 -13.88
C GLU A 72 -9.08 4.52 -13.46
N VAL A 73 -7.81 4.17 -13.22
CA VAL A 73 -7.41 2.84 -12.75
C VAL A 73 -7.91 2.63 -11.32
N LYS A 74 -7.70 3.59 -10.43
CA LYS A 74 -8.20 3.54 -9.04
C LYS A 74 -9.72 3.38 -8.99
N ASP A 75 -10.44 4.21 -9.74
CA ASP A 75 -11.91 4.17 -9.78
C ASP A 75 -12.44 2.84 -10.34
N ARG A 76 -11.75 2.23 -11.31
CA ARG A 76 -12.09 0.89 -11.80
C ARG A 76 -11.83 -0.17 -10.73
N CYS A 77 -10.64 -0.20 -10.12
CA CYS A 77 -10.29 -1.18 -9.10
C CYS A 77 -11.24 -1.12 -7.89
N ILE A 78 -11.61 0.08 -7.42
CA ILE A 78 -12.57 0.25 -6.32
C ILE A 78 -13.94 -0.32 -6.69
N ARG A 79 -14.43 -0.03 -7.91
CA ARG A 79 -15.74 -0.54 -8.36
C ARG A 79 -15.76 -2.06 -8.47
N GLU A 80 -14.71 -2.66 -9.01
CA GLU A 80 -14.56 -4.12 -9.10
C GLU A 80 -14.50 -4.74 -7.70
N ALA A 81 -13.68 -4.20 -6.81
CA ALA A 81 -13.59 -4.66 -5.42
C ALA A 81 -14.92 -4.54 -4.67
N LEU A 82 -15.66 -3.44 -4.84
CA LEU A 82 -16.99 -3.25 -4.25
C LEU A 82 -18.01 -4.25 -4.79
N SER A 83 -17.89 -4.69 -6.05
CA SER A 83 -18.78 -5.71 -6.61
C SER A 83 -18.61 -7.07 -5.94
N LEU A 84 -17.40 -7.39 -5.47
CA LEU A 84 -17.06 -8.62 -4.75
C LEU A 84 -17.36 -8.55 -3.25
N TYR A 85 -17.42 -7.33 -2.69
CA TYR A 85 -17.56 -7.10 -1.25
C TYR A 85 -18.70 -7.91 -0.57
N PRO A 86 -19.93 -8.06 -1.12
CA PRO A 86 -20.96 -8.87 -0.48
C PRO A 86 -20.62 -10.36 -0.35
N GLU A 87 -19.84 -10.91 -1.28
CA GLU A 87 -19.40 -12.29 -1.22
C GLU A 87 -18.23 -12.45 -0.26
N LEU A 88 -17.23 -11.56 -0.33
CA LEU A 88 -16.10 -11.53 0.59
C LEU A 88 -16.56 -11.36 2.04
N LYS A 89 -17.58 -10.53 2.28
CA LYS A 89 -18.17 -10.38 3.61
C LYS A 89 -18.82 -11.67 4.11
N ARG A 90 -19.57 -12.38 3.25
CA ARG A 90 -20.16 -13.68 3.60
C ARG A 90 -19.09 -14.73 3.89
N SER A 91 -17.98 -14.74 3.13
CA SER A 91 -16.90 -15.70 3.36
C SER A 91 -16.24 -15.46 4.72
N VAL A 92 -15.93 -14.20 5.07
CA VAL A 92 -15.49 -13.82 6.42
C VAL A 92 -16.50 -14.28 7.46
N GLU A 93 -17.78 -13.98 7.27
CA GLU A 93 -18.83 -14.29 8.25
C GLU A 93 -19.00 -15.78 8.54
N SER A 94 -18.81 -16.61 7.51
CA SER A 94 -18.94 -18.07 7.57
C SER A 94 -17.67 -18.80 8.01
N SER A 95 -16.54 -18.09 8.09
CA SER A 95 -15.25 -18.70 8.45
C SER A 95 -15.13 -19.02 9.93
N GLU A 96 -14.35 -20.04 10.26
CA GLU A 96 -14.07 -20.42 11.67
C GLU A 96 -13.29 -19.31 12.39
N ASP A 97 -12.40 -18.62 11.68
CA ASP A 97 -11.56 -17.54 12.18
C ASP A 97 -11.76 -16.27 11.35
N ARG A 98 -12.79 -15.51 11.69
CA ARG A 98 -13.22 -14.31 10.96
C ARG A 98 -12.10 -13.28 10.83
N LEU A 99 -11.39 -13.02 11.92
CA LEU A 99 -10.29 -12.06 11.95
C LEU A 99 -9.15 -12.51 11.03
N MET A 100 -8.74 -13.77 11.09
CA MET A 100 -7.68 -14.29 10.21
C MET A 100 -8.09 -14.23 8.73
N THR A 101 -9.32 -14.60 8.41
CA THR A 101 -9.85 -14.51 7.05
C THR A 101 -9.83 -13.07 6.55
N ALA A 102 -10.25 -12.11 7.37
CA ALA A 102 -10.22 -10.69 7.02
C ALA A 102 -8.79 -10.14 6.87
N ILE A 103 -7.83 -10.59 7.67
CA ILE A 103 -6.39 -10.26 7.52
C ILE A 103 -5.89 -10.75 6.15
N ARG A 104 -6.17 -12.01 5.80
CA ARG A 104 -5.76 -12.59 4.52
C ARG A 104 -6.36 -11.84 3.34
N LEU A 105 -7.64 -11.50 3.42
CA LEU A 105 -8.32 -10.69 2.39
C LEU A 105 -7.73 -9.28 2.28
N ALA A 106 -7.41 -8.63 3.41
CA ALA A 106 -6.75 -7.33 3.40
C ALA A 106 -5.37 -7.41 2.71
N ILE A 107 -4.61 -8.50 2.91
CA ILE A 107 -3.35 -8.72 2.19
C ILE A 107 -3.60 -9.01 0.71
N ALA A 108 -4.64 -9.79 0.38
CA ALA A 108 -4.97 -10.17 -0.98
C ALA A 108 -5.42 -9.00 -1.86
N GLY A 109 -6.10 -8.01 -1.28
CA GLY A 109 -6.47 -6.78 -1.98
C GLY A 109 -5.26 -6.07 -2.61
N ASN A 110 -4.06 -6.26 -2.07
CA ASN A 110 -2.82 -5.68 -2.58
C ASN A 110 -2.44 -6.28 -3.95
N VAL A 111 -3.04 -7.39 -4.38
CA VAL A 111 -2.78 -7.96 -5.71
C VAL A 111 -3.66 -7.34 -6.81
N ILE A 112 -4.58 -6.43 -6.47
CA ILE A 112 -5.39 -5.67 -7.43
C ILE A 112 -4.55 -4.53 -8.04
N ASP A 113 -3.41 -4.90 -8.60
CA ASP A 113 -2.45 -4.02 -9.27
C ASP A 113 -2.51 -4.35 -10.78
N PHE A 114 -3.61 -3.98 -11.42
CA PHE A 114 -3.87 -4.38 -12.82
C PHE A 114 -3.05 -3.55 -13.81
N GLY A 115 -2.00 -4.17 -14.34
CA GLY A 115 -1.62 -4.03 -15.74
C GLY A 115 -2.28 -5.15 -16.56
N THR A 116 -3.23 -4.79 -17.43
CA THR A 116 -3.93 -5.62 -18.44
C THR A 116 -4.95 -6.67 -17.96
N ASP A 117 -5.96 -6.89 -18.82
CA ASP A 117 -7.25 -7.59 -18.64
C ASP A 117 -7.20 -9.01 -18.04
N SER A 118 -7.88 -9.23 -16.89
CA SER A 118 -8.45 -10.54 -16.50
C SER A 118 -9.11 -10.49 -15.10
N SER A 119 -10.45 -10.37 -15.03
CA SER A 119 -11.20 -10.60 -13.77
C SER A 119 -11.00 -12.03 -13.22
N PHE A 120 -10.63 -12.98 -14.09
CA PHE A 120 -10.35 -14.37 -13.75
C PHE A 120 -9.11 -14.53 -12.86
N ASP A 121 -8.11 -13.65 -12.99
CA ASP A 121 -6.88 -13.74 -12.21
C ASP A 121 -7.11 -13.31 -10.74
N LEU A 122 -8.11 -12.45 -10.49
CA LEU A 122 -8.40 -11.98 -9.13
C LEU A 122 -9.00 -13.07 -8.24
N GLU A 123 -9.97 -13.85 -8.74
CA GLU A 123 -10.58 -14.95 -7.98
C GLU A 123 -9.52 -16.02 -7.65
N GLN A 124 -8.71 -16.42 -8.64
CA GLN A 124 -7.67 -17.42 -8.44
C GLN A 124 -6.59 -16.96 -7.45
N GLU A 125 -6.21 -15.69 -7.52
CA GLU A 125 -5.25 -15.09 -6.60
C GLU A 125 -5.81 -15.00 -5.18
N LEU A 126 -7.09 -14.63 -5.02
CA LEU A 126 -7.79 -14.64 -3.74
C LEU A 126 -7.78 -16.04 -3.12
N GLU A 127 -8.13 -17.08 -3.90
CA GLU A 127 -8.07 -18.48 -3.44
C GLU A 127 -6.66 -18.89 -3.04
N THR A 128 -5.66 -18.48 -3.82
CA THR A 128 -4.25 -18.77 -3.53
C THR A 128 -3.83 -18.14 -2.21
N ILE A 129 -4.12 -16.86 -1.98
CA ILE A 129 -3.73 -16.16 -0.75
C ILE A 129 -4.51 -16.65 0.47
N LEU A 130 -5.78 -17.03 0.30
CA LEU A 130 -6.57 -17.59 1.39
C LEU A 130 -6.04 -18.95 1.85
N SER A 131 -5.41 -19.72 0.96
CA SER A 131 -4.87 -21.06 1.24
C SER A 131 -3.37 -21.09 1.52
N GLN A 132 -2.63 -20.04 1.17
CA GLN A 132 -1.18 -19.94 1.33
C GLN A 132 -0.77 -19.80 2.81
N ASP A 133 0.33 -20.43 3.22
CA ASP A 133 0.92 -20.20 4.54
C ASP A 133 1.63 -18.84 4.62
N PHE A 134 1.54 -18.21 5.78
CA PHE A 134 2.32 -17.01 6.08
C PHE A 134 3.80 -17.34 6.15
N ALA A 135 4.63 -16.61 5.41
CA ALA A 135 6.09 -16.77 5.51
C ALA A 135 6.63 -16.16 6.81
N VAL A 136 5.97 -15.11 7.30
CA VAL A 136 6.13 -14.59 8.66
C VAL A 136 4.73 -14.42 9.24
N ASP A 137 4.51 -15.05 10.40
CA ASP A 137 3.22 -15.11 11.07
C ASP A 137 3.35 -14.64 12.53
N ASP A 138 3.24 -13.34 12.75
CA ASP A 138 3.11 -12.74 14.09
C ASP A 138 1.62 -12.57 14.49
N SER A 139 0.72 -13.44 14.01
CA SER A 139 -0.74 -13.25 14.21
C SER A 139 -1.17 -13.39 15.67
N GLN A 140 -0.46 -14.19 16.45
CA GLN A 140 -0.72 -14.28 17.89
C GLN A 140 -0.42 -12.94 18.58
N GLU A 141 0.75 -12.35 18.32
CA GLU A 141 1.14 -11.05 18.85
C GLU A 141 0.21 -9.94 18.35
N PHE A 142 -0.24 -10.03 17.10
CA PHE A 142 -1.22 -9.11 16.56
C PHE A 142 -2.54 -9.17 17.33
N ARG A 143 -3.06 -10.37 17.60
CA ARG A 143 -4.29 -10.56 18.39
C ARG A 143 -4.15 -10.03 19.82
N GLU A 144 -3.02 -10.29 20.46
CA GLU A 144 -2.73 -9.79 21.80
C GLU A 144 -2.67 -8.25 21.82
N ALA A 145 -1.98 -7.65 20.85
CA ALA A 145 -1.89 -6.21 20.71
C ALA A 145 -3.25 -5.58 20.41
N LEU A 146 -4.04 -6.17 19.50
CA LEU A 146 -5.39 -5.72 19.16
C LEU A 146 -6.32 -5.77 20.37
N LYS A 147 -6.28 -6.85 21.15
CA LYS A 147 -7.08 -6.98 22.38
C LYS A 147 -6.80 -5.85 23.37
N GLN A 148 -5.53 -5.49 23.54
CA GLN A 148 -5.07 -4.45 24.48
C GLN A 148 -5.23 -3.02 23.95
N ALA A 149 -5.27 -2.85 22.62
CA ALA A 149 -5.37 -1.54 21.99
C ALA A 149 -6.72 -0.87 22.28
N ARG A 150 -6.69 0.44 22.51
CA ARG A 150 -7.90 1.27 22.62
C ARG A 150 -8.31 1.84 21.26
N ASN A 151 -7.35 2.06 20.38
CA ASN A 151 -7.54 2.49 19.00
C ASN A 151 -6.50 1.84 18.08
N VAL A 152 -6.80 1.85 16.79
CA VAL A 152 -5.91 1.40 15.73
C VAL A 152 -5.65 2.54 14.76
N LEU A 153 -4.38 2.79 14.46
CA LEU A 153 -3.98 3.62 13.33
C LEU A 153 -3.70 2.70 12.15
N TYR A 154 -4.45 2.89 11.06
CA TYR A 154 -4.39 2.01 9.90
C TYR A 154 -3.82 2.80 8.72
N LEU A 155 -2.58 2.49 8.32
CA LEU A 155 -1.90 3.16 7.21
C LEU A 155 -2.23 2.43 5.91
N ALA A 156 -2.99 3.11 5.04
CA ALA A 156 -3.38 2.60 3.74
C ALA A 156 -2.20 2.53 2.76
N ASP A 157 -2.37 1.66 1.75
CA ASP A 157 -1.52 1.59 0.56
C ASP A 157 -2.36 1.95 -0.68
N ASN A 158 -2.75 0.98 -1.50
CA ASN A 158 -3.42 1.22 -2.78
C ASN A 158 -4.94 1.49 -2.66
N ALA A 159 -5.48 2.24 -3.60
CA ALA A 159 -6.90 2.57 -3.66
C ALA A 159 -7.79 1.32 -3.85
N GLY A 160 -7.36 0.33 -4.64
CA GLY A 160 -8.11 -0.94 -4.81
C GLY A 160 -8.17 -1.78 -3.52
N GLU A 161 -7.20 -1.62 -2.61
CA GLU A 161 -7.15 -2.35 -1.33
C GLU A 161 -8.17 -1.85 -0.32
N THR A 162 -8.57 -0.59 -0.41
CA THR A 162 -9.39 0.09 0.60
C THR A 162 -10.71 -0.65 0.91
N VAL A 163 -11.29 -1.35 -0.07
CA VAL A 163 -12.50 -2.17 0.10
C VAL A 163 -12.22 -3.43 0.92
N PHE A 164 -11.04 -4.03 0.77
CA PHE A 164 -10.61 -5.20 1.55
C PHE A 164 -10.18 -4.80 2.95
N ASP A 165 -9.52 -3.64 3.09
CA ASP A 165 -9.20 -3.06 4.39
C ASP A 165 -10.45 -2.84 5.22
N ARG A 166 -11.54 -2.40 4.58
CA ARG A 166 -12.83 -2.25 5.25
C ARG A 166 -13.33 -3.55 5.89
N LEU A 167 -13.14 -4.72 5.26
CA LEU A 167 -13.50 -6.01 5.86
C LEU A 167 -12.71 -6.25 7.14
N LEU A 168 -11.40 -6.00 7.13
CA LEU A 168 -10.57 -6.15 8.33
C LEU A 168 -10.98 -5.17 9.43
N ILE A 169 -11.26 -3.91 9.08
CA ILE A 169 -11.70 -2.90 10.04
C ILE A 169 -13.00 -3.28 10.72
N GLU A 170 -13.96 -3.84 9.98
CA GLU A 170 -15.23 -4.33 10.53
C GLU A 170 -15.03 -5.49 11.52
N GLU A 171 -14.04 -6.36 11.32
CA GLU A 171 -13.76 -7.49 12.22
C GLU A 171 -12.89 -7.15 13.44
N MET A 172 -12.18 -6.01 13.42
CA MET A 172 -11.32 -5.63 14.54
C MET A 172 -12.08 -5.18 15.79
N ASP A 173 -13.33 -4.69 15.64
CA ASP A 173 -14.16 -4.13 16.71
C ASP A 173 -13.41 -3.11 17.59
N LYS A 174 -12.68 -2.19 16.94
CA LYS A 174 -11.94 -1.09 17.58
C LYS A 174 -12.16 0.21 16.83
N PRO A 175 -12.09 1.37 17.52
CA PRO A 175 -11.97 2.65 16.85
C PRO A 175 -10.74 2.68 15.94
N VAL A 176 -10.95 2.95 14.65
CA VAL A 176 -9.89 3.02 13.64
C VAL A 176 -9.77 4.45 13.11
N ILE A 177 -8.54 4.94 13.07
CA ILE A 177 -8.14 6.09 12.27
C ILE A 177 -7.48 5.55 11.00
N TYR A 178 -8.16 5.69 9.86
CA TYR A 178 -7.70 5.23 8.56
C TYR A 178 -6.95 6.36 7.84
N VAL A 179 -5.70 6.12 7.52
CA VAL A 179 -4.75 7.13 7.05
C VAL A 179 -4.46 6.90 5.59
N VAL A 180 -4.77 7.91 4.79
CA VAL A 180 -4.54 7.96 3.34
C VAL A 180 -3.45 8.97 2.99
N ARG A 181 -3.06 9.05 1.71
CA ARG A 181 -2.18 10.10 1.20
C ARG A 181 -2.90 11.44 1.08
N GLU A 182 -2.14 12.52 1.17
CA GLU A 182 -2.64 13.89 0.98
C GLU A 182 -2.97 14.16 -0.48
N LYS A 183 -2.13 13.64 -1.38
CA LYS A 183 -2.22 13.86 -2.82
C LYS A 183 -2.09 12.54 -3.57
N PRO A 184 -2.65 12.46 -4.79
CA PRO A 184 -2.44 11.33 -5.66
C PRO A 184 -0.94 11.07 -5.88
N ILE A 185 -0.55 9.82 -5.68
CA ILE A 185 0.77 9.33 -6.04
C ILE A 185 0.67 7.84 -6.37
N ILE A 186 1.03 7.50 -7.60
CA ILE A 186 0.76 6.16 -8.16
C ILE A 186 -0.73 5.82 -7.97
N ASN A 187 -1.03 4.63 -7.47
CA ASN A 187 -2.34 4.13 -7.13
C ASN A 187 -2.62 4.17 -5.62
N ASP A 188 -1.79 4.86 -4.82
CA ASP A 188 -2.03 5.01 -3.38
C ASP A 188 -3.40 5.68 -3.11
N ALA A 189 -4.06 5.23 -2.06
CA ALA A 189 -5.37 5.73 -1.67
C ALA A 189 -5.29 7.16 -1.18
N THR A 190 -6.21 7.99 -1.67
CA THR A 190 -6.52 9.33 -1.17
C THR A 190 -7.82 9.32 -0.36
N ARG A 191 -8.18 10.48 0.21
CA ARG A 191 -9.45 10.62 0.94
C ARG A 191 -10.66 10.30 0.07
N GLU A 192 -10.64 10.71 -1.19
CA GLU A 192 -11.72 10.39 -2.14
C GLU A 192 -11.86 8.88 -2.32
N ASP A 193 -10.74 8.19 -2.53
CA ASP A 193 -10.70 6.73 -2.72
C ASP A 193 -11.27 5.99 -1.49
N ALA A 194 -10.89 6.41 -0.28
CA ALA A 194 -11.40 5.81 0.97
C ALA A 194 -12.91 6.04 1.17
N LEU A 195 -13.43 7.22 0.79
CA LEU A 195 -14.87 7.51 0.82
C LEU A 195 -15.64 6.64 -0.18
N LEU A 196 -15.12 6.47 -1.40
CA LEU A 196 -15.74 5.62 -2.41
C LEU A 196 -15.86 4.17 -1.93
N SER A 197 -14.88 3.68 -1.16
CA SER A 197 -14.88 2.34 -0.56
C SER A 197 -15.75 2.21 0.70
N GLY A 198 -16.31 3.32 1.19
CA GLY A 198 -17.19 3.36 2.35
C GLY A 198 -16.48 3.19 3.69
N LEU A 199 -15.20 3.56 3.77
CA LEU A 199 -14.41 3.49 5.00
C LEU A 199 -14.86 4.52 6.05
N ASP A 200 -15.53 5.59 5.64
CA ASP A 200 -16.13 6.60 6.53
C ASP A 200 -17.23 6.03 7.43
N LYS A 201 -17.79 4.87 7.06
CA LYS A 201 -18.83 4.19 7.84
C LYS A 201 -18.27 3.38 8.99
N VAL A 202 -16.96 3.08 8.96
CA VAL A 202 -16.31 2.15 9.90
C VAL A 202 -15.04 2.73 10.53
N SER A 203 -14.61 3.92 10.11
CA SER A 203 -13.37 4.55 10.57
C SER A 203 -13.41 6.07 10.42
N GLU A 204 -12.55 6.75 11.18
CA GLU A 204 -12.22 8.15 10.95
C GLU A 204 -11.15 8.25 9.86
N ILE A 205 -11.43 8.95 8.76
CA ILE A 205 -10.47 9.10 7.66
C ILE A 205 -9.65 10.37 7.84
N THR A 206 -8.32 10.23 7.87
CA THR A 206 -7.37 11.34 7.91
C THR A 206 -6.27 11.19 6.86
N SER A 207 -5.54 12.28 6.60
CA SER A 207 -4.39 12.29 5.70
C SER A 207 -3.10 12.22 6.49
N SER A 208 -2.09 11.54 5.95
CA SER A 208 -0.73 11.61 6.51
C SER A 208 -0.04 12.95 6.24
N GLY A 209 -0.58 13.80 5.36
CA GLY A 209 0.11 14.97 4.82
C GLY A 209 1.25 14.60 3.85
N CYS A 210 1.49 13.30 3.62
CA CYS A 210 2.59 12.80 2.83
C CYS A 210 2.22 12.76 1.34
N ASP A 211 3.18 13.11 0.49
CA ASP A 211 3.11 13.07 -0.98
C ASP A 211 4.11 12.05 -1.57
N THR A 212 4.38 10.96 -0.84
CA THR A 212 5.24 9.84 -1.27
C THR A 212 4.44 8.55 -1.46
N PRO A 213 4.90 7.60 -2.30
CA PRO A 213 4.39 6.24 -2.28
C PRO A 213 4.81 5.60 -0.95
N GLY A 214 3.87 5.20 -0.10
CA GLY A 214 4.16 4.86 1.30
C GLY A 214 4.27 6.07 2.25
N THR A 215 4.29 5.79 3.56
CA THR A 215 4.26 6.81 4.62
C THR A 215 5.65 7.12 5.15
N ILE A 216 6.31 8.13 4.57
CA ILE A 216 7.62 8.58 5.05
C ILE A 216 7.43 9.67 6.11
N LEU A 217 7.72 9.33 7.38
CA LEU A 217 7.42 10.20 8.53
C LEU A 217 7.98 11.62 8.40
N LYS A 218 9.18 11.79 7.85
CA LYS A 218 9.80 13.12 7.65
C LYS A 218 9.08 14.03 6.66
N PHE A 219 8.15 13.51 5.87
CA PHE A 219 7.33 14.27 4.93
C PHE A 219 5.86 14.32 5.33
N CYS A 220 5.52 13.76 6.49
CA CYS A 220 4.16 13.82 7.01
C CYS A 220 3.88 15.15 7.73
N SER A 221 2.61 15.49 7.89
CA SER A 221 2.19 16.66 8.65
C SER A 221 2.44 16.49 10.14
N ASP A 222 2.62 17.61 10.86
CA ASP A 222 2.79 17.58 12.32
C ASP A 222 1.58 16.96 13.03
N GLU A 223 0.36 17.26 12.54
CA GLU A 223 -0.90 16.67 13.02
C GLU A 223 -0.92 15.14 12.89
N PHE A 224 -0.49 14.62 11.73
CA PHE A 224 -0.38 13.18 11.56
C PHE A 224 0.70 12.59 12.47
N LEU A 225 1.84 13.25 12.64
CA LEU A 225 2.92 12.76 13.50
C LEU A 225 2.50 12.66 14.97
N GLU A 226 1.66 13.56 15.47
CA GLU A 226 1.04 13.46 16.79
C GLU A 226 0.12 12.24 16.89
N THR A 227 -0.72 12.04 15.87
CA THR A 227 -1.61 10.86 15.77
C THR A 227 -0.80 9.56 15.75
N TYR A 228 0.23 9.49 14.91
CA TYR A 228 1.16 8.36 14.79
C TYR A 228 1.84 8.02 16.12
N ARG A 229 2.34 9.02 16.86
CA ARG A 229 3.00 8.80 18.16
C ARG A 229 2.05 8.32 19.25
N SER A 230 0.78 8.75 19.20
CA SER A 230 -0.23 8.43 20.22
C SER A 230 -0.97 7.11 19.99
N ALA A 231 -0.97 6.58 18.77
CA ALA A 231 -1.67 5.34 18.39
C ALA A 231 -1.27 4.13 19.24
N ASN A 232 -2.24 3.35 19.73
CA ASN A 232 -1.93 2.17 20.56
C ASN A 232 -1.50 0.95 19.76
N LEU A 233 -2.07 0.78 18.56
CA LEU A 233 -1.71 -0.23 17.59
C LEU A 233 -1.59 0.44 16.22
N ILE A 234 -0.55 0.10 15.47
CA ILE A 234 -0.36 0.57 14.09
C ILE A 234 -0.39 -0.63 13.17
N ILE A 235 -1.29 -0.59 12.19
CA ILE A 235 -1.36 -1.53 11.07
C ILE A 235 -0.88 -0.78 9.84
N SER A 236 0.02 -1.37 9.09
CA SER A 236 0.62 -0.77 7.91
C SER A 236 0.48 -1.70 6.73
N LYS A 237 -0.28 -1.27 5.72
CA LYS A 237 -0.52 -2.05 4.51
C LYS A 237 0.60 -1.89 3.49
N GLY A 238 0.89 -2.98 2.81
CA GLY A 238 1.59 -2.94 1.53
C GLY A 238 3.08 -2.62 1.60
N GLN A 239 3.69 -2.66 0.42
CA GLN A 239 5.14 -2.68 0.29
C GLN A 239 5.74 -1.28 0.47
N GLY A 240 5.11 -0.24 -0.06
CA GLY A 240 5.63 1.13 0.03
C GLY A 240 5.73 1.61 1.48
N ASN A 241 4.71 1.31 2.30
CA ASN A 241 4.79 1.61 3.73
C ASN A 241 5.85 0.78 4.45
N TYR A 242 6.03 -0.50 4.12
CA TYR A 242 7.13 -1.31 4.68
C TYR A 242 8.49 -0.72 4.34
N GLU A 243 8.71 -0.35 3.08
CA GLU A 243 9.95 0.27 2.62
C GLU A 243 10.26 1.57 3.38
N ALA A 244 9.23 2.34 3.72
CA ALA A 244 9.32 3.61 4.45
C ALA A 244 9.49 3.46 5.97
N LEU A 245 8.84 2.47 6.59
CA LEU A 245 8.68 2.38 8.05
C LEU A 245 9.42 1.21 8.71
N SER A 246 10.03 0.32 7.93
CA SER A 246 10.74 -0.87 8.48
C SER A 246 11.86 -0.55 9.46
N ASP A 247 12.48 0.64 9.36
CA ASP A 247 13.54 1.07 10.28
C ASP A 247 13.00 1.75 11.56
N GLU A 248 11.68 1.94 11.67
CA GLU A 248 11.07 2.60 12.82
C GLU A 248 11.18 1.73 14.07
N LYS A 249 11.47 2.35 15.21
CA LYS A 249 11.65 1.61 16.48
C LYS A 249 10.34 1.23 17.16
N ARG A 250 9.25 1.90 16.78
CA ARG A 250 7.93 1.64 17.34
C ARG A 250 7.38 0.33 16.75
N PRO A 251 6.67 -0.49 17.52
CA PRO A 251 5.96 -1.64 16.97
C PRO A 251 4.91 -1.22 15.93
N ILE A 252 5.03 -1.74 14.72
CA ILE A 252 4.05 -1.65 13.62
C ILE A 252 3.80 -3.07 13.14
N PHE A 253 2.55 -3.40 12.81
CA PHE A 253 2.23 -4.66 12.15
C PHE A 253 2.08 -4.41 10.65
N PHE A 254 2.97 -5.02 9.87
CA PHE A 254 2.97 -4.97 8.42
C PHE A 254 2.14 -6.12 7.86
N LEU A 255 1.18 -5.77 7.01
CA LEU A 255 0.32 -6.70 6.28
C LEU A 255 0.58 -6.50 4.79
N LEU A 256 1.35 -7.41 4.18
CA LEU A 256 1.77 -7.25 2.80
C LEU A 256 2.04 -8.59 2.11
N LYS A 257 2.10 -8.53 0.78
CA LYS A 257 2.67 -9.56 -0.09
C LYS A 257 4.01 -9.04 -0.62
N ALA A 258 5.08 -9.83 -0.54
CA ALA A 258 6.37 -9.45 -1.12
C ALA A 258 6.27 -9.50 -2.65
N LYS A 259 6.14 -8.33 -3.31
CA LYS A 259 5.91 -8.24 -4.76
C LYS A 259 7.18 -8.18 -5.59
N CYS A 260 8.32 -7.87 -4.96
CA CYS A 260 9.60 -7.79 -5.65
C CYS A 260 10.71 -8.50 -4.88
N GLN A 261 11.72 -8.93 -5.62
CA GLN A 261 12.89 -9.64 -5.08
C GLN A 261 13.67 -8.82 -4.05
N VAL A 262 13.64 -7.48 -4.16
CA VAL A 262 14.33 -6.59 -3.21
C VAL A 262 13.69 -6.71 -1.83
N VAL A 263 12.37 -6.63 -1.76
CA VAL A 263 11.63 -6.73 -0.49
C VAL A 263 11.59 -8.16 0.02
N ALA A 264 11.43 -9.15 -0.85
CA ALA A 264 11.51 -10.55 -0.45
C ALA A 264 12.86 -10.89 0.21
N ARG A 265 13.98 -10.39 -0.36
CA ARG A 265 15.32 -10.56 0.21
C ARG A 265 15.48 -9.81 1.54
N ASP A 266 14.97 -8.58 1.63
CA ASP A 266 15.02 -7.78 2.87
C ASP A 266 14.27 -8.48 4.01
N LEU A 267 13.15 -9.12 3.70
CA LEU A 267 12.33 -9.89 4.64
C LEU A 267 12.82 -11.33 4.86
N GLY A 268 13.78 -11.82 4.08
CA GLY A 268 14.27 -13.20 4.15
C GLY A 268 13.25 -14.26 3.71
N VAL A 269 12.33 -13.92 2.80
CA VAL A 269 11.24 -14.78 2.32
C VAL A 269 11.28 -14.99 0.81
N GLU A 270 10.40 -15.86 0.29
CA GLU A 270 10.23 -16.05 -1.15
C GLU A 270 9.41 -14.91 -1.78
N ASN A 271 9.66 -14.64 -3.06
CA ASN A 271 8.85 -13.67 -3.79
C ASN A 271 7.42 -14.18 -3.94
N GLY A 272 6.43 -13.33 -3.64
CA GLY A 272 5.03 -13.68 -3.59
C GLY A 272 4.54 -14.19 -2.23
N SER A 273 5.42 -14.32 -1.23
CA SER A 273 5.01 -14.66 0.14
C SER A 273 4.09 -13.60 0.75
N ILE A 274 3.08 -14.05 1.49
CA ILE A 274 2.25 -13.20 2.35
C ILE A 274 2.81 -13.17 3.76
N ILE A 275 2.66 -12.00 4.40
CA ILE A 275 3.42 -11.64 5.59
C ILE A 275 2.49 -10.87 6.52
N LEU A 276 2.44 -11.30 7.77
CA LEU A 276 1.98 -10.51 8.89
C LEU A 276 3.13 -10.45 9.90
N ALA A 277 3.80 -9.30 9.95
CA ALA A 277 5.05 -9.17 10.69
C ALA A 277 5.07 -7.92 11.56
N LYS A 278 5.61 -8.05 12.77
CA LYS A 278 5.81 -6.95 13.71
C LYS A 278 7.21 -6.34 13.53
N THR A 279 7.31 -5.02 13.49
CA THR A 279 8.61 -4.32 13.45
C THR A 279 9.55 -4.75 14.56
N GLY A 280 10.85 -4.86 14.25
CA GLY A 280 11.90 -5.24 15.20
C GLY A 280 12.15 -6.75 15.31
N LYS A 281 11.41 -7.57 14.55
CA LYS A 281 11.71 -9.00 14.31
C LYS A 281 12.14 -9.30 12.87
N LEU A 282 12.03 -8.32 11.99
CA LEU A 282 12.44 -8.35 10.59
C LEU A 282 13.89 -7.88 10.45
#